data_AF-A0A0V0GHY1-F1
#
_entry.id   AF-A0A0V0GHY1-F1
#
_cell.length_a   1.000
_cell.length_b   1.000
_cell.length_c   1.000
_cell.angle_alpha   90.00
_cell.angle_beta   90.00
_cell.angle_gamma   90.00
#
_symmetry.space_group_name_H-M   'P 1'
#
loop_
_entity.id
_entity.type
_entity.pdbx_description
1 polymer ?
#
loop_
_entity_poly.entity_id
_entity_poly.type
_entity_poly.pdbx_seq_one_letter_code
_entity_poly.pdbx_strand_id
1 'polypeptide(L)'
;MLMETFTRKRPYDEMFQENLSMRSWVCNSLTAMPEDIIDVTLMEPEKTHFQEKLHCVSSILELALHCTTESPNERLNMIEVLANIKKIKLEFLANDVE
;
A
#
# COMPACT_ATOMS: atom_id res chain seq x y z
N MET A 1 3.45 -9.20 2.85
CA MET A 1 4.67 -8.58 2.26
C MET A 1 4.43 -7.18 1.69
N LEU A 2 3.39 -6.93 0.88
CA LEU A 2 3.19 -5.58 0.29
C LEU A 2 3.13 -4.46 1.33
N MET A 3 2.33 -4.61 2.39
CA MET A 3 2.26 -3.63 3.48
C MET A 3 3.63 -3.41 4.14
N GLU A 4 4.37 -4.49 4.42
CA GLU A 4 5.69 -4.41 5.04
C GLU A 4 6.70 -3.65 4.17
N THR A 5 6.70 -3.91 2.86
CA THR A 5 7.60 -3.27 1.90
C THR A 5 7.40 -1.77 1.85
N PHE A 6 6.14 -1.30 1.79
CA PHE A 6 5.84 0.11 1.53
C PHE A 6 5.67 0.95 2.80
N THR A 7 5.50 0.34 3.97
CA THR A 7 5.41 1.04 5.27
C THR A 7 6.68 0.92 6.09
N ARG A 8 7.60 0.01 5.70
CA ARG A 8 8.80 -0.37 6.46
C ARG A 8 8.48 -0.83 7.90
N LYS A 9 7.28 -1.36 8.12
CA LYS A 9 6.86 -1.97 9.38
C LYS A 9 6.84 -3.48 9.25
N ARG A 10 7.03 -4.18 10.37
CA ARG A 10 6.84 -5.64 10.46
C ARG A 10 5.48 -5.93 11.07
N PRO A 11 4.80 -7.04 10.70
CA PRO A 11 3.45 -7.34 11.21
C PRO A 11 3.41 -7.55 12.73
N TYR A 12 4.58 -7.80 13.33
CA TYR A 12 4.79 -8.06 14.76
C TYR A 12 5.61 -6.95 15.44
N ASP A 13 5.74 -5.77 14.82
CA ASP A 13 6.29 -4.61 15.54
C ASP A 13 5.44 -4.31 16.78
N GLU A 14 6.06 -3.76 17.82
CA GLU A 14 5.42 -3.54 19.13
C GLU A 14 4.12 -2.72 19.07
N MET A 15 3.95 -1.89 18.04
CA MET A 15 2.71 -1.14 17.82
C MET A 15 1.51 -2.02 17.42
N PHE A 16 1.74 -3.23 16.91
CA PHE A 16 0.70 -4.16 16.48
C PHE A 16 0.43 -5.22 17.54
N GLN A 17 -0.20 -4.80 18.64
CA GLN A 17 -0.56 -5.67 19.75
C GLN A 17 -2.06 -5.65 20.01
N GLU A 18 -2.54 -6.72 20.64
CA GLU A 18 -3.92 -6.92 21.09
C GLU A 18 -4.95 -6.70 19.96
N ASN A 19 -5.47 -5.48 19.85
CA ASN A 19 -6.58 -5.12 18.99
C ASN A 19 -6.16 -4.38 17.72
N LEU A 20 -4.87 -4.05 17.57
CA LEU A 20 -4.36 -3.38 16.36
C LEU A 20 -3.50 -4.34 15.55
N SER A 21 -4.03 -4.77 14.41
CA SER A 21 -3.25 -5.47 13.39
C SER A 21 -2.66 -4.48 12.37
N MET A 22 -1.59 -4.88 11.69
CA MET A 22 -1.07 -4.14 10.53
C MET A 22 -2.17 -3.88 9.49
N ARG A 23 -3.05 -4.86 9.25
CA ARG A 23 -4.18 -4.72 8.32
C ARG A 23 -5.13 -3.60 8.75
N SER A 24 -5.61 -3.63 9.99
CA SER A 24 -6.53 -2.60 10.51
C SER A 24 -5.88 -1.23 10.55
N TRP A 25 -4.58 -1.17 10.88
CA TRP A 25 -3.83 0.08 10.87
C TRP A 25 -3.72 0.67 9.46
N VAL A 26 -3.37 -0.13 8.46
CA VAL A 26 -3.32 0.31 7.04
C VAL A 26 -4.69 0.77 6.57
N CYS A 27 -5.76 0.00 6.85
CA CYS A 27 -7.13 0.34 6.46
C CYS A 27 -7.57 1.72 7.02
N ASN A 28 -7.34 1.93 8.31
CA ASN A 28 -7.70 3.19 8.98
C ASN A 28 -6.87 4.35 8.46
N SER A 29 -5.57 4.14 8.26
CA SER A 29 -4.66 5.22 7.89
C SER A 29 -4.81 5.66 6.44
N LEU A 30 -5.11 4.74 5.51
CA LEU A 30 -5.45 5.11 4.12
C LEU A 30 -6.71 5.99 4.03
N THR A 31 -7.63 5.89 4.99
CA THR A 31 -8.83 6.73 5.03
C THR A 31 -8.56 8.10 5.67
N ALA A 32 -7.60 8.16 6.60
CA ALA A 32 -7.31 9.37 7.36
C ALA A 32 -6.20 10.22 6.73
N MET A 33 -5.01 9.66 6.58
CA MET A 33 -3.80 10.35 6.16
C MET A 33 -2.78 9.33 5.59
N PRO A 34 -2.89 8.97 4.29
CA PRO A 34 -2.05 7.94 3.66
C PRO A 34 -0.55 8.23 3.74
N GLU A 35 -0.15 9.50 3.72
CA GLU A 35 1.25 9.94 3.75
C GLU A 35 1.99 9.53 5.02
N ASP A 36 1.30 9.36 6.15
CA ASP A 36 1.91 9.07 7.45
C ASP A 36 2.36 7.62 7.61
N ILE A 37 1.84 6.72 6.78
CA ILE A 37 2.14 5.29 6.89
C ILE A 37 3.15 4.80 5.87
N ILE A 38 3.44 5.60 4.85
CA ILE A 38 4.36 5.23 3.79
C ILE A 38 5.79 5.47 4.27
N ASP A 39 6.70 4.56 3.92
CA ASP A 39 8.11 4.72 4.19
C ASP A 39 8.62 6.04 3.59
N VAL A 40 9.02 6.95 4.47
CA VAL A 40 9.52 8.28 4.14
C VAL A 40 10.69 8.24 3.14
N THR A 41 11.48 7.16 3.14
CA THR A 41 12.60 7.00 2.20
C THR A 41 12.15 6.75 0.75
N LEU A 42 10.88 6.38 0.53
CA LEU A 42 10.26 6.33 -0.80
C LEU A 42 9.82 7.72 -1.29
N MET A 43 9.72 8.70 -0.38
CA MET A 43 9.24 10.06 -0.64
C MET A 43 10.36 11.12 -0.64
N GLU A 44 11.50 10.83 -0.01
CA GLU A 44 12.59 11.80 0.23
C GLU A 44 13.60 12.07 -0.91
N PRO A 45 13.98 11.13 -1.79
CA PRO A 45 15.11 11.36 -2.71
C PRO A 45 14.81 12.41 -3.79
N GLU A 46 13.55 12.61 -4.14
CA GLU A 46 13.09 13.40 -5.26
C GLU A 46 11.71 13.96 -4.88
N LYS A 47 11.64 15.22 -4.41
CA LYS A 47 10.37 15.91 -4.14
C LYS A 47 9.48 16.09 -5.39
N THR A 48 9.96 15.65 -6.55
CA THR A 48 9.18 15.55 -7.77
C THR A 48 8.23 14.36 -7.67
N HIS A 49 7.03 14.55 -8.22
CA HIS A 49 5.99 13.52 -8.31
C HIS A 49 5.51 12.94 -6.96
N PHE A 50 5.51 13.75 -5.88
CA PHE A 50 5.07 13.30 -4.56
C PHE A 50 3.63 12.75 -4.58
N GLN A 51 2.72 13.43 -5.30
CA GLN A 51 1.32 13.02 -5.37
C GLN A 51 1.14 11.70 -6.12
N GLU A 52 1.91 11.50 -7.19
CA GLU A 52 1.92 10.31 -8.03
C GLU A 52 2.51 9.11 -7.26
N LYS A 53 3.60 9.34 -6.51
CA LYS A 53 4.19 8.34 -5.61
C LYS A 53 3.22 7.97 -4.50
N LEU A 54 2.61 8.96 -3.84
CA LEU A 54 1.61 8.77 -2.80
C LEU A 54 0.42 7.97 -3.32
N HIS A 55 -0.11 8.34 -4.50
CA HIS A 55 -1.20 7.63 -5.15
C HIS A 55 -0.82 6.18 -5.47
N CYS A 56 0.33 5.96 -6.12
CA CYS A 56 0.82 4.63 -6.49
C CYS A 56 0.95 3.71 -5.28
N VAL A 57 1.59 4.19 -4.21
CA VAL A 57 1.76 3.40 -2.98
C VAL A 57 0.41 3.17 -2.30
N SER A 58 -0.47 4.16 -2.26
CA SER A 58 -1.82 4.00 -1.70
C SER A 58 -2.62 2.91 -2.43
N SER A 59 -2.59 2.88 -3.76
CA SER A 59 -3.25 1.83 -4.56
C SER A 59 -2.65 0.44 -4.31
N ILE A 60 -1.32 0.35 -4.07
CA ILE A 60 -0.68 -0.92 -3.70
C ILE A 60 -1.13 -1.38 -2.30
N LEU A 61 -1.24 -0.47 -1.34
CA LEU A 61 -1.71 -0.78 0.01
C LEU A 61 -3.18 -1.19 0.01
N GLU A 62 -4.02 -0.57 -0.81
CA GLU A 62 -5.41 -0.99 -1.04
C GLU A 62 -5.48 -2.40 -1.65
N LEU A 63 -4.64 -2.69 -2.66
CA LEU A 63 -4.53 -4.04 -3.20
C LEU A 63 -4.08 -5.05 -2.14
N ALA A 64 -3.16 -4.65 -1.26
CA ALA A 64 -2.73 -5.50 -0.14
C ALA A 64 -3.88 -5.76 0.85
N LEU A 65 -4.78 -4.79 1.05
CA LEU A 65 -6.00 -5.00 1.83
C LEU A 65 -6.90 -6.05 1.17
N HIS A 66 -7.08 -6.04 -0.15
CA HIS A 66 -7.85 -7.09 -0.84
C HIS A 66 -7.19 -8.47 -0.76
N CYS A 67 -5.85 -8.54 -0.80
CA CYS A 67 -5.11 -9.80 -0.64
C CYS A 67 -5.24 -10.40 0.78
N THR A 68 -5.57 -9.57 1.77
CA THR A 68 -5.65 -9.94 3.20
C THR A 68 -7.07 -9.97 3.73
N THR A 69 -8.07 -10.05 2.86
CA THR A 69 -9.46 -10.30 3.27
C THR A 69 -9.56 -11.64 4.02
N GLU A 70 -10.29 -11.66 5.14
CA GLU A 70 -10.39 -12.85 6.00
C GLU A 70 -11.00 -14.04 5.26
N SER A 71 -12.10 -13.79 4.53
CA SER A 71 -12.76 -14.80 3.71
C SER A 71 -11.86 -15.22 2.54
N PRO A 72 -11.46 -16.50 2.44
CA PRO A 72 -10.67 -16.99 1.30
C PRO A 72 -11.35 -16.79 -0.05
N ASN A 73 -12.68 -16.85 -0.09
CA ASN A 73 -13.47 -16.75 -1.32
C ASN A 73 -13.63 -15.31 -1.80
N GLU A 74 -13.40 -14.32 -0.93
CA GLU A 74 -13.47 -12.89 -1.27
C GLU A 74 -12.07 -12.31 -1.55
N ARG A 75 -11.00 -13.07 -1.27
CA ARG A 75 -9.64 -12.67 -1.61
C ARG A 75 -9.43 -12.76 -3.12
N LEU A 76 -8.78 -11.73 -3.66
CA LEU A 76 -8.34 -11.74 -5.06
C LEU A 76 -7.39 -12.92 -5.30
N ASN A 77 -7.58 -13.59 -6.43
CA ASN A 77 -6.64 -14.61 -6.87
C ASN A 77 -5.37 -13.96 -7.47
N MET A 78 -4.30 -14.72 -7.60
CA MET A 78 -3.01 -14.16 -8.03
C MET A 78 -3.01 -13.61 -9.47
N ILE A 79 -3.92 -14.08 -10.33
CA ILE A 79 -4.08 -13.54 -11.69
C ILE A 79 -4.67 -12.13 -11.63
N GLU A 80 -5.69 -11.93 -10.80
CA GLU A 80 -6.31 -10.62 -10.56
C GLU A 80 -5.32 -9.67 -9.87
N VAL A 81 -4.57 -10.14 -8.87
CA VAL A 81 -3.53 -9.35 -8.20
C VAL A 81 -2.47 -8.88 -9.22
N LEU A 82 -1.99 -9.77 -10.09
CA LEU A 82 -1.03 -9.41 -11.13
C LEU A 82 -1.59 -8.37 -12.11
N ALA A 83 -2.86 -8.50 -12.51
CA ALA A 83 -3.51 -7.54 -13.38
C ALA A 83 -3.59 -6.14 -12.73
N ASN A 84 -3.95 -6.08 -11.44
CA ASN A 84 -3.99 -4.83 -10.68
C ASN A 84 -2.61 -4.20 -10.52
N ILE A 85 -1.57 -4.97 -10.19
CA ILE A 85 -0.18 -4.45 -10.10
C ILE A 85 0.26 -3.86 -11.44
N LYS A 86 -0.02 -4.54 -12.56
CA LYS A 86 0.30 -4.02 -13.91
C LYS A 86 -0.42 -2.72 -14.19
N LYS A 87 -1.70 -2.62 -13.82
CA LYS A 87 -2.50 -1.40 -13.96
C LYS A 87 -1.90 -0.25 -13.17
N ILE A 88 -1.62 -0.45 -11.88
CA ILE A 88 -1.01 0.56 -11.01
C ILE A 88 0.32 1.04 -11.58
N LYS A 89 1.17 0.12 -12.05
CA LYS A 89 2.44 0.47 -12.71
C LYS A 89 2.23 1.34 -13.94
N LEU A 90 1.26 1.02 -14.79
CA LEU A 90 0.97 1.81 -16.00
C LEU A 90 0.47 3.20 -15.65
N GLU A 91 -0.41 3.32 -14.66
CA GLU A 91 -0.93 4.60 -14.18
C GLU A 91 0.18 5.48 -13.59
N PHE A 92 1.07 4.90 -12.78
CA PHE A 92 2.22 5.61 -12.23
C PHE A 92 3.15 6.13 -13.33
N LEU A 93 3.56 5.27 -14.26
CA LEU A 93 4.48 5.65 -15.35
C LEU A 93 3.86 6.60 -16.37
N ALA A 94 2.54 6.60 -16.53
CA ALA A 94 1.86 7.56 -17.40
C ALA A 94 1.90 8.99 -16.84
N ASN A 95 2.03 9.13 -15.52
CA ASN A 95 2.14 10.42 -14.83
C ASN A 95 3.60 10.91 -14.67
N ASP A 96 4.59 10.07 -15.00
CA ASP A 96 6.03 10.42 -15.02
C ASP A 96 6.47 11.08 -16.35
N VAL A 97 5.54 11.31 -17.30
CA VAL A 97 5.81 11.98 -18.58
C VAL A 97 5.41 13.46 -18.46
N GLU A 98 6.26 14.27 -17.84
CA GLU A 98 6.25 15.73 -17.96
C GLU A 98 7.67 16.31 -18.08
#